data_AF-A0A6G0Z225-F1
#
_entry.id   AF-A0A6G0Z225-F1
#
_cell.length_a   1.000
_cell.length_b   1.000
_cell.length_c   1.000
_cell.angle_alpha   90.00
_cell.angle_beta   90.00
_cell.angle_gamma   90.00
#
_symmetry.space_group_name_H-M   'P 1'
#
loop_
_entity.id
_entity.type
_entity.pdbx_description
1 polymer ?
#
loop_
_entity_poly.entity_id
_entity_poly.type
_entity_poly.pdbx_seq_one_letter_code
_entity_poly.pdbx_strand_id
1 'polypeptide(L)' 'MTTAQIEAENTQMTNDLYRLLKKYTGLRNLIRELKVEYVNSKVYPIFPRYNILKDLIKDIMHHQEYMEVCHEVDAV' A
#
# COMPACT_ATOMS: atom_id res chain seq x y z
N MET A 1 -28.03 20.35 14.50
CA MET A 1 -27.25 19.10 14.62
C MET A 1 -27.75 18.39 15.86
N THR A 2 -28.35 17.20 15.73
CA THR A 2 -28.87 16.42 16.85
C THR A 2 -27.78 15.52 17.42
N THR A 3 -27.94 15.05 18.65
CA THR A 3 -27.02 14.07 19.26
C THR A 3 -26.88 12.81 18.40
N ALA A 4 -27.96 12.33 17.80
CA ALA A 4 -27.95 11.18 16.89
C ALA A 4 -27.13 11.43 15.61
N GLN A 5 -27.12 12.66 15.07
CA GLN A 5 -26.29 13.01 13.92
C GLN A 5 -24.80 12.97 14.28
N ILE A 6 -24.44 13.48 15.47
CA ILE A 6 -23.06 13.46 15.98
C ILE A 6 -22.58 12.01 16.20
N GLU A 7 -23.43 11.14 16.74
CA GLU A 7 -23.10 9.72 16.93
C GLU A 7 -22.89 8.98 15.59
N ALA A 8 -23.71 9.27 14.59
CA ALA A 8 -23.56 8.71 13.25
C ALA A 8 -22.24 9.19 12.60
N GLU A 9 -21.94 10.48 12.70
CA GLU A 9 -20.68 11.06 12.20
C GLU A 9 -19.46 10.44 12.91
N ASN A 10 -19.50 10.31 14.24
CA ASN A 10 -18.42 9.66 15.00
C ASN A 10 -18.19 8.21 14.57
N THR A 11 -19.27 7.47 14.32
CA THR A 11 -19.19 6.08 13.82
C THR A 11 -18.55 6.03 12.44
N GLN A 12 -18.96 6.93 11.54
CA GLN A 12 -18.39 7.04 10.20
C GLN A 12 -16.90 7.37 10.25
N MET A 13 -16.50 8.40 11.00
CA MET A 13 -15.09 8.77 11.15
C MET A 13 -14.24 7.63 11.72
N THR A 14 -14.77 6.90 12.70
CA THR A 14 -14.07 5.75 13.30
C THR A 14 -13.82 4.67 12.25
N ASN A 15 -14.83 4.34 11.43
CA ASN A 15 -14.70 3.35 10.37
C ASN A 15 -13.69 3.79 9.30
N ASP A 16 -13.71 5.06 8.92
CA ASP A 16 -12.79 5.60 7.92
C ASP A 16 -11.35 5.61 8.43
N LEU A 17 -11.14 5.92 9.72
CA LEU A 17 -9.83 5.80 10.36
C LEU A 17 -9.30 4.36 10.32
N TYR A 18 -10.15 3.36 10.62
CA TYR A 18 -9.75 1.96 10.54
C TYR A 18 -9.39 1.52 9.12
N ARG A 19 -10.17 1.95 8.11
CA ARG A 19 -9.87 1.67 6.70
C ARG A 19 -8.54 2.28 6.28
N LEU A 20 -8.30 3.53 6.68
CA LEU A 20 -7.05 4.22 6.39
C LEU A 20 -5.85 3.53 7.06
N LEU A 21 -5.98 3.16 8.33
CA LEU A 21 -4.94 2.44 9.07
C LEU A 21 -4.59 1.10 8.42
N LYS A 22 -5.61 0.36 7.96
CA LYS A 22 -5.42 -0.91 7.23
C LYS A 22 -4.59 -0.70 5.96
N LYS A 23 -4.97 0.27 5.12
CA LYS A 23 -4.24 0.59 3.87
C LYS A 23 -2.79 1.00 4.15
N TYR A 24 -2.59 1.90 5.12
CA TYR A 24 -1.24 2.34 5.51
C TYR A 24 -0.37 1.17 5.97
N THR A 25 -0.94 0.27 6.79
CA THR A 25 -0.21 -0.91 7.28
C THR A 25 0.17 -1.84 6.14
N GLY A 26 -0.74 -2.08 5.19
CA GLY A 26 -0.47 -2.86 3.98
C GLY A 26 0.68 -2.28 3.15
N LEU A 27 0.57 -0.98 2.77
CA LEU A 27 1.64 -0.28 2.05
C LEU A 27 2.99 -0.32 2.78
N ARG A 28 2.99 -0.16 4.11
CA ARG A 28 4.23 -0.22 4.91
C ARG A 28 4.87 -1.61 4.83
N ASN A 29 4.07 -2.67 4.85
CA ASN A 29 4.57 -4.03 4.72
C ASN A 29 5.13 -4.28 3.31
N LEU A 30 4.44 -3.85 2.26
CA LEU A 30 4.94 -3.92 0.88
C LEU A 30 6.29 -3.23 0.70
N ILE A 31 6.43 -2.00 1.22
CA ILE A 31 7.71 -1.26 1.16
C ILE A 31 8.81 -2.02 1.91
N ARG A 32 8.49 -2.61 3.06
CA ARG A 32 9.44 -3.39 3.85
C ARG A 32 9.93 -4.61 3.07
N GLU A 33 9.01 -5.37 2.47
CA GLU A 33 9.33 -6.56 1.68
C GLU A 33 10.14 -6.19 0.43
N LEU A 34 9.70 -5.18 -0.32
CA LEU A 34 10.43 -4.66 -1.48
C LEU A 34 11.87 -4.26 -1.12
N LYS A 35 12.06 -3.61 0.05
CA LYS A 35 13.39 -3.22 0.52
C LYS A 35 14.27 -4.43 0.82
N VAL A 36 13.72 -5.47 1.46
CA VAL A 36 14.44 -6.71 1.76
C VAL A 36 14.86 -7.38 0.46
N GLU A 37 13.94 -7.57 -0.47
CA GLU A 37 14.22 -8.21 -1.76
C GLU A 37 15.21 -7.40 -2.63
N TYR A 38 15.09 -6.07 -2.60
CA TYR A 38 16.07 -5.20 -3.24
C TYR A 38 17.49 -5.39 -2.67
N VAL A 39 17.63 -5.49 -1.34
CA VAL A 39 18.93 -5.75 -0.71
C VAL A 39 19.46 -7.13 -1.09
N ASN A 40 18.59 -8.16 -1.04
CA ASN A 40 18.93 -9.53 -1.43
C ASN A 40 19.39 -9.60 -2.89
N SER A 41 18.79 -8.81 -3.78
CA SER A 41 19.15 -8.76 -5.20
C SER A 41 20.61 -8.34 -5.46
N LYS A 42 21.25 -7.63 -4.51
CA LYS A 42 22.62 -7.11 -4.66
C LYS A 42 23.69 -8.19 -4.70
N VAL A 43 23.36 -9.43 -4.32
CA VAL A 43 24.26 -10.58 -4.46
C VAL A 43 24.48 -10.95 -5.95
N TYR A 44 23.55 -10.57 -6.83
CA TYR A 44 23.61 -10.94 -8.24
C TYR A 44 24.38 -9.90 -9.09
N PRO A 45 25.12 -10.35 -10.13
CA PRO A 45 25.73 -9.46 -11.12
C PRO A 45 24.71 -8.59 -11.86
N ILE A 46 25.17 -7.49 -12.47
CA ILE A 46 24.30 -6.43 -13.00
C ILE A 46 23.24 -6.91 -14.01
N PHE A 47 23.60 -7.82 -14.91
CA PHE A 47 22.70 -8.31 -15.97
C PHE A 47 21.52 -9.15 -15.43
N PRO A 48 21.73 -10.23 -14.65
CA PRO A 48 20.61 -10.96 -14.06
C PRO A 48 19.87 -10.12 -13.01
N ARG A 49 20.57 -9.24 -12.28
CA ARG A 49 19.95 -8.36 -11.28
C ARG A 49 18.93 -7.40 -11.91
N TYR A 50 19.15 -6.96 -13.13
CA TYR A 50 18.19 -6.08 -13.82
C TYR A 50 16.81 -6.74 -13.96
N ASN A 51 16.75 -8.02 -14.34
CA ASN A 51 15.47 -8.73 -14.46
C ASN A 51 14.78 -8.84 -13.10
N ILE A 52 15.51 -9.18 -12.04
CA ILE A 52 14.98 -9.23 -10.67
C ILE A 52 14.40 -7.87 -10.27
N LEU A 53 15.15 -6.78 -10.44
CA LEU A 53 14.68 -5.43 -10.09
C LEU A 53 13.44 -5.03 -10.88
N LYS A 54 13.40 -5.36 -12.18
CA LYS A 54 12.26 -5.08 -13.05
C LYS A 54 11.02 -5.82 -12.57
N ASP A 55 11.17 -7.08 -12.18
CA ASP A 55 10.04 -7.89 -11.73
C ASP A 55 9.56 -7.45 -10.34
N LEU A 56 10.45 -7.08 -9.41
CA LEU A 56 10.07 -6.47 -8.13
C LEU A 56 9.20 -5.21 -8.30
N ILE A 57 9.53 -4.36 -9.28
CA ILE A 57 8.72 -3.17 -9.58
C ILE A 57 7.34 -3.58 -10.12
N LYS A 58 7.29 -4.53 -11.06
CA LYS A 58 6.02 -5.01 -11.59
C LYS A 58 5.15 -5.64 -10.50
N ASP A 59 5.74 -6.44 -9.62
CA ASP A 59 5.00 -7.14 -8.58
C ASP A 59 4.28 -6.14 -7.66
N ILE A 60 4.96 -5.05 -7.28
CA ILE A 60 4.35 -3.95 -6.52
C ILE A 60 3.25 -3.25 -7.34
N MET A 61 3.51 -2.97 -8.61
CA MET A 61 2.53 -2.30 -9.48
C MET A 61 1.25 -3.12 -9.68
N HIS A 62 1.28 -4.44 -9.54
CA HIS A 62 0.09 -5.29 -9.64
C HIS A 62 -0.44 -5.73 -8.26
N HIS A 63 0.20 -5.31 -7.17
CA HIS A 63 -0.20 -5.73 -5.83
C HIS A 63 -1.52 -5.05 -5.44
N GLN A 64 -2.49 -5.84 -4.97
CA GLN A 64 -3.84 -5.37 -4.65
C GLN A 64 -3.83 -4.19 -3.68
N GLU A 65 -3.07 -4.27 -2.58
CA GLU A 65 -3.01 -3.19 -1.58
C GLU A 65 -2.43 -1.87 -2.13
N TYR A 66 -1.55 -1.93 -3.14
CA TYR A 66 -1.03 -0.75 -3.82
C TYR A 66 -2.07 -0.18 -4.79
N MET A 67 -2.70 -1.06 -5.59
CA MET A 67 -3.74 -0.69 -6.56
C MET A 67 -4.97 -0.07 -5.90
N GLU A 68 -5.40 -0.59 -4.74
CA GLU A 68 -6.50 -0.03 -3.96
C GLU A 68 -6.26 1.44 -3.58
N VAL A 69 -5.02 1.83 -3.32
CA VAL A 69 -4.66 3.22 -2.98
C VAL A 69 -4.56 4.09 -4.23
N CYS A 70 -4.01 3.58 -5.33
CA CYS A 70 -3.94 4.33 -6.59
C CYS A 70 -5.33 4.68 -7.13
N HIS A 71 -6.26 3.72 -7.14
CA HIS A 71 -7.61 3.93 -7.66
C HIS A 71 -8.44 4.94 -6.84
N GLU A 72 -8.10 5.17 -5.58
CA GLU A 72 -8.75 6.21 -4.77
C GLU A 72 -8.25 7.61 -5.08
N VAL A 73 -7.00 7.75 -5.53
CA VAL A 73 -6.43 9.05 -5.93
C VAL A 73 -6.98 9.51 -7.29
N ASP A 74 -7.31 8.56 -8.18
CA ASP A 74 -7.85 8.84 -9.50
C ASP A 74 -9.36 9.19 -9.50
N ALA A 75 -10.05 9.05 -8.37
CA ALA A 75 -11.49 9.30 -8.23
C ALA A 75 -11.85 10.79 -7.99
N VAL A 76 -10.95 11.72 -8.32
CA VAL A 76 -11.09 13.18 -8.12
C VAL A 76 -11.45 13.89 -9.41
#